data_AF-A0A7C4RRH7-F1
#
_entry.id   AF-A0A7C4RRH7-F1
#
_cell.length_a   1.000
_cell.length_b   1.000
_cell.length_c   1.000
_cell.angle_alpha   90.00
_cell.angle_beta   90.00
_cell.angle_gamma   90.00
#
_symmetry.space_group_name_H-M   'P 1'
#
loop_
_entity.id
_entity.type
_entity.pdbx_description
1 polymer ?
#
loop_
_entity_poly.entity_id
_entity_poly.type
_entity_poly.pdbx_seq_one_letter_code
_entity_poly.pdbx_strand_id
1 'polypeptide(L)' 'MEVSVKQARNSIATLLDLTQKGEEILILRRGKKVARLVSIVNSEKRLPDLSDFRASIVVGGDSLSQAVIDSRNMERY' A
#
# COMPACT_ATOMS: atom_id res chain seq x y z
N MET A 1 13.63 9.13 7.76
CA MET A 1 14.90 9.69 8.30
C MET A 1 16.10 8.88 7.79
N GLU A 2 17.29 9.46 7.61
CA GLU A 2 18.52 8.71 7.25
C GLU A 2 19.59 8.86 8.34
N VAL A 3 20.22 7.75 8.76
CA VAL A 3 21.23 7.73 9.82
C VAL A 3 22.43 6.86 9.44
N SER A 4 23.64 7.24 9.86
CA SER A 4 24.81 6.41 9.62
C SER A 4 24.84 5.17 10.54
N VAL A 5 25.52 4.09 10.12
CA VAL A 5 25.74 2.90 10.98
C VAL A 5 26.36 3.26 12.33
N LYS A 6 27.27 4.25 12.38
CA LYS A 6 27.90 4.69 13.63
C LYS A 6 26.89 5.30 14.60
N GLN A 7 26.03 6.19 14.09
CA GLN A 7 24.96 6.79 14.89
C GLN A 7 23.91 5.76 15.31
N ALA A 8 23.54 4.85 14.39
CA ALA A 8 22.58 3.81 14.67
C ALA A 8 23.00 2.90 15.83
N ARG A 9 24.30 2.56 15.90
CA ARG A 9 24.84 1.76 17.01
C ARG A 9 24.78 2.49 18.36
N ASN A 10 25.11 3.77 18.39
CA ASN A 10 25.18 4.55 19.63
C ASN A 10 23.80 4.96 20.16
N SER A 11 22.79 5.01 19.30
CA SER A 11 21.46 5.52 19.63
C SER A 11 20.35 4.53 19.28
N ILE A 12 20.63 3.23 19.34
CA ILE A 12 19.68 2.20 18.88
C ILE A 12 18.35 2.23 19.65
N ALA A 13 18.39 2.48 20.97
CA ALA A 13 17.19 2.56 21.80
C ALA A 13 16.25 3.67 21.32
N THR A 14 16.77 4.88 21.11
CA THR A 14 16.00 6.02 20.61
C THR A 14 15.45 5.77 19.20
N LEU A 15 16.22 5.10 18.33
CA LEU A 15 15.74 4.75 16.99
C LEU A 15 14.58 3.75 17.05
N LEU A 16 14.63 2.79 17.99
CA LEU A 16 13.51 1.86 18.21
C LEU A 16 12.26 2.59 18.72
N ASP A 17 12.40 3.54 19.65
CA ASP A 17 11.26 4.35 20.13
C ASP A 17 10.61 5.16 19.01
N LEU A 18 11.42 5.75 18.13
CA LEU A 18 10.94 6.49 16.96
C LEU A 18 10.24 5.55 15.98
N THR A 19 10.84 4.40 15.69
CA THR A 19 10.23 3.40 14.81
C THR A 19 8.93 2.84 15.40
N GLN A 20 8.83 2.65 16.71
CA GLN A 20 7.60 2.24 17.36
C GLN A 20 6.46 3.27 17.20
N LYS A 21 6.79 4.56 17.10
CA LYS A 21 5.83 5.64 16.79
C LYS A 21 5.40 5.68 15.32
N GLY A 22 5.96 4.82 14.46
CA GLY A 22 5.63 4.73 13.03
C GLY A 22 6.62 5.43 12.10
N GLU A 23 7.75 5.91 12.61
CA GLU A 23 8.78 6.53 11.76
C GLU A 23 9.61 5.47 11.00
N GLU A 24 9.82 5.72 9.71
CA GLU A 24 10.74 4.92 8.90
C GLU A 24 12.15 5.51 8.89
N ILE A 25 13.13 4.67 9.24
CA ILE A 25 14.53 5.08 9.37
C ILE A 25 15.40 4.24 8.45
N LEU A 26 16.17 4.90 7.57
CA LEU A 26 17.13 4.28 6.67
C LEU A 26 18.53 4.35 7.28
N ILE A 27 19.20 3.21 7.35
CA ILE A 27 20.58 3.10 7.84
C ILE A 27 21.53 3.11 6.65
N LEU A 28 22.50 4.04 6.70
CA LEU A 28 23.52 4.26 5.69
C LEU A 28 24.89 3.76 6.14
N ARG A 29 25.60 3.04 5.29
CA ARG A 29 27.03 2.70 5.46
C ARG A 29 27.83 3.36 4.34
N ARG A 30 28.73 4.28 4.68
CA ARG A 30 29.55 5.03 3.71
C ARG A 30 28.70 5.69 2.61
N GLY A 31 27.59 6.32 3.01
CA GLY A 31 26.65 7.00 2.11
C GLY A 31 25.71 6.08 1.32
N LYS A 32 25.79 4.75 1.45
CA LYS A 32 24.90 3.81 0.78
C LYS A 32 23.84 3.27 1.75
N LYS A 33 22.59 3.19 1.30
CA LYS A 33 21.48 2.57 2.05
C LYS A 33 21.75 1.07 2.20
N VAL A 34 21.80 0.59 3.45
CA VAL A 34 22.12 -0.82 3.77
C VAL A 34 21.03 -1.53 4.56
N ALA A 35 20.22 -0.79 5.32
CA ALA A 35 19.10 -1.36 6.07
C ALA A 35 18.01 -0.31 6.26
N ARG A 36 16.81 -0.79 6.61
CA ARG A 36 15.66 0.04 6.96
C ARG A 36 15.04 -0.50 8.25
N LEU A 37 14.78 0.40 9.19
CA LEU A 37 14.05 0.15 10.41
C LEU A 37 12.61 0.64 10.22
N VAL A 38 11.65 -0.27 10.36
CA VAL A 38 10.21 -0.02 10.22
C VAL A 38 9.47 -0.64 11.39
N SER A 39 8.32 -0.08 11.75
CA SER A 39 7.46 -0.66 12.78
C SER A 39 6.94 -2.02 12.34
N ILE A 40 6.92 -3.00 13.24
CA ILE A 40 6.30 -4.31 13.00
C ILE A 40 4.77 -4.20 13.08
N VAL A 41 4.26 -3.20 13.78
CA VAL A 41 2.82 -2.89 13.80
C VAL A 41 2.50 -2.30 12.43
N ASN A 42 2.34 -3.19 11.46
CA ASN A 42 1.78 -2.92 10.17
C ASN A 42 0.39 -2.35 10.45
N SER A 43 0.28 -1.03 10.50
CA SER A 43 -0.80 -0.42 9.75
C SER A 43 -0.48 -0.68 8.28
N GLU A 44 -0.62 -1.93 7.83
CA GLU A 44 -1.27 -2.13 6.55
C GLU A 44 -2.53 -1.31 6.71
N LYS A 45 -2.52 -0.08 6.17
CA LYS A 45 -3.74 0.65 5.90
C LYS A 45 -4.45 -0.23 4.90
N ARG A 46 -5.11 -1.27 5.41
CA ARG A 46 -6.05 -2.04 4.64
C ARG A 46 -6.98 -1.00 4.09
N LEU A 47 -7.09 -0.97 2.77
CA LEU A 47 -8.08 -0.14 2.13
C LEU A 47 -9.41 -0.45 2.82
N PRO A 48 -10.23 0.58 3.10
CA PRO A 48 -11.52 0.35 3.73
C PRO A 48 -12.28 -0.69 2.91
N ASP A 49 -12.99 -1.58 3.60
CA ASP A 49 -13.88 -2.48 2.89
C ASP A 49 -14.97 -1.65 2.21
N LEU A 50 -15.04 -1.78 0.88
CA LEU A 50 -16.04 -1.09 0.06
C LEU A 50 -17.13 -2.05 -0.42
N SER A 51 -17.29 -3.21 0.22
CA SER A 51 -18.29 -4.21 -0.18
C SER A 51 -19.71 -3.66 -0.04
N ASP A 52 -20.03 -2.98 1.06
CA ASP A 52 -21.34 -2.33 1.25
C ASP A 52 -21.56 -1.20 0.24
N PHE A 53 -20.53 -0.40 -0.03
CA PHE A 53 -20.60 0.65 -1.06
C PHE A 53 -20.87 0.06 -2.44
N ARG A 54 -20.16 -1.01 -2.85
CA ARG A 54 -20.40 -1.71 -4.12
C ARG A 54 -21.79 -2.33 -4.18
N ALA A 55 -22.29 -2.90 -3.08
CA ALA A 55 -23.63 -3.48 -3.00
C ALA A 55 -24.73 -2.42 -3.15
N SER A 56 -24.47 -1.17 -2.75
CA SER A 56 -25.41 -0.05 -2.90
C SER A 56 -25.53 0.48 -4.34
N ILE A 57 -24.60 0.12 -5.23
CA ILE A 57 -24.61 0.59 -6.62
C ILE A 57 -25.62 -0.24 -7.42
N VAL A 58 -26.75 0.39 -7.77
CA VAL A 58 -27.69 -0.15 -8.74
C VAL A 58 -27.21 0.24 -10.14
N VAL A 59 -26.65 -0.72 -10.87
CA VAL A 59 -26.25 -0.51 -12.26
C VAL A 59 -27.51 -0.48 -13.14
N GLY A 60 -27.73 0.62 -13.85
CA GLY A 60 -28.81 0.75 -14.83
C GLY A 60 -28.36 0.33 -16.24
N GLY A 61 -29.32 -0.12 -17.05
CA GLY A 61 -29.07 -0.59 -18.42
C GLY A 61 -28.64 -2.05 -18.48
N ASP A 62 -28.37 -2.51 -19.69
CA ASP A 62 -27.93 -3.88 -19.93
C ASP A 62 -26.51 -4.11 -19.41
N SER A 63 -26.25 -5.34 -18.95
CA SER A 63 -24.90 -5.71 -18.56
C SER A 63 -23.93 -5.52 -19.72
N LEU A 64 -22.68 -5.14 -19.44
CA LEU A 64 -21.63 -5.04 -20.46
C LEU A 64 -21.50 -6.34 -21.27
N SER A 65 -21.68 -7.48 -20.61
CA SER A 65 -21.74 -8.79 -21.27
C SER A 65 -22.85 -8.88 -22.31
N GLN A 66 -24.05 -8.39 -22.00
CA GLN A 66 -25.17 -8.40 -22.92
C GLN A 66 -24.92 -7.46 -24.09
N ALA A 67 -24.42 -6.24 -23.83
CA ALA A 67 -24.05 -5.30 -24.90
C ALA A 67 -23.02 -5.88 -25.88
N VAL A 68 -22.02 -6.62 -25.38
CA VAL A 68 -21.02 -7.31 -26.22
C VAL A 68 -21.64 -8.44 -27.04
N ILE A 69 -22.58 -9.20 -26.45
CA ILE A 69 -23.31 -10.26 -27.17
C ILE A 69 -24.15 -9.65 -28.29
N ASP A 70 -24.87 -8.57 -28.00
CA ASP A 70 -25.75 -7.91 -28.95
C ASP A 70 -24.95 -7.32 -30.11
N SER A 71 -23.82 -6.63 -29.84
CA SER A 71 -22.92 -6.14 -30.90
C SER A 71 -22.42 -7.27 -31.81
N ARG A 72 -22.03 -8.42 -31.24
CA ARG A 72 -21.58 -9.59 -32.05
C ARG A 72 -22.69 -10.18 -32.90
N ASN A 73 -23.93 -10.16 -32.43
CA ASN A 73 -25.08 -10.66 -33.18
C ASN A 73 -25.47 -9.69 -34.30
N MET A 74 -25.39 -8.38 -34.05
CA MET A 74 -25.67 -7.35 -35.04
C MET A 74 -24.65 -7.36 -36.19
N GLU A 75 -23.37 -7.61 -35.93
CA GLU A 75 -22.32 -7.70 -36.97
C GLU A 75 -22.39 -8.97 -37.84
N ARG A 76 -23.24 -9.94 -37.49
CA ARG A 76 -23.42 -11.19 -38.27
C ARG A 76 -24.49 -11.10 -39.36
N TYR A 77 -25.21 -9.98 -39.45
CA TYR A 77 -26.20 -9.68 -40.48
C TYR A 77 -25.75 -8.49 -41.31
#